data_AF-A0A7T4YJ49-F1
#
_entry.id   AF-A0A7T4YJ49-F1
#
_cell.length_a   1.000
_cell.length_b   1.000
_cell.length_c   1.000
_cell.angle_alpha   90.00
_cell.angle_beta   90.00
_cell.angle_gamma   90.00
#
_symmetry.space_group_name_H-M   'P 1'
#
loop_
_entity.id
_entity.type
_entity.pdbx_description
1 polymer ?
#
loop_
_entity_poly.entity_id
_entity_poly.type
_entity_poly.pdbx_seq_one_letter_code
_entity_poly.pdbx_strand_id
1 'polypeptide(L)'
;MSIISLMLRRLSMLGKKDELDGIKERTAGWLISNLGRCAAVGGVMVLAGVFCGEAMGYVERIDSITVSGGEFGSTFNGTYDFEGVYLPGVVDCENGAASTEALKAQAVAARTYAYYKLSTSSTIQNGQGAQVFRTPWNTSAGQQHIDAVNATSGEIVAFNDSFICSFYVAGSKPSTLPLSPSDNTAKTFWQTNSTETYVTYNYPDNNWGSNNQGSSLGWLSNPVNRGCMSQNGADFLADKGMNYIDILKYYYGGDIQIESVITKPNSGQSPFASRYLADFESDGTANLASKEGVFGWSPQMSGSNKNIGSGTTATWYDAVTSNVHSGDASQKIVIDYDESNPNGGSGFFLRHIAGAQNIQASTVASKTANSILEGTGTIGVWLKTSSQNTEVSIALDDKASGFGSDLGTGDRGVKQSIVSDGQWHKYEWDLDDASDWQAWVGAGDGQIGERFSLDSIQFWGTADAELYMDDVYYNMAGSSSSLMIPEPTTMLMLIGLGGLMVGKRR
;
A
#
# COMPACT_ATOMS: atom_id res chain seq x y z
N MET A 1 26.49 -11.24 -8.40
CA MET A 1 27.31 -12.47 -8.23
C MET A 1 27.19 -12.96 -6.80
N SER A 2 26.55 -14.10 -6.56
CA SER A 2 26.34 -14.66 -5.21
C SER A 2 27.65 -14.94 -4.46
N ILE A 3 27.64 -14.72 -3.14
CA ILE A 3 28.72 -15.03 -2.19
C ILE A 3 29.22 -16.49 -2.34
N ILE A 4 28.32 -17.41 -2.70
CA ILE A 4 28.64 -18.83 -2.95
C ILE A 4 29.54 -18.98 -4.18
N SER A 5 29.30 -18.19 -5.23
CA SER A 5 30.08 -18.20 -6.46
C SER A 5 31.50 -17.68 -6.24
N LEU A 6 31.67 -16.67 -5.37
CA LEU A 6 32.99 -16.18 -4.94
C LEU A 6 33.73 -17.23 -4.08
N MET A 7 33.02 -17.90 -3.18
CA MET A 7 33.58 -18.90 -2.27
C MET A 7 34.05 -20.16 -3.02
N LEU A 8 33.26 -20.63 -4.00
CA LEU A 8 33.62 -21.77 -4.86
C LEU A 8 34.81 -21.46 -5.78
N ARG A 9 34.90 -20.23 -6.33
CA ARG A 9 36.09 -19.79 -7.08
C ARG A 9 37.33 -19.75 -6.19
N ARG A 10 37.21 -19.29 -4.94
CA ARG A 10 38.34 -19.23 -4.00
C ARG A 10 38.83 -20.62 -3.59
N LEU A 11 37.93 -21.58 -3.36
CA LEU A 11 38.28 -22.97 -3.02
C LEU A 11 38.88 -23.74 -4.19
N SER A 12 38.40 -23.49 -5.41
CA SER A 12 38.98 -24.01 -6.66
C SER A 12 40.41 -23.52 -6.87
N MET A 13 40.67 -22.22 -6.65
CA MET A 13 42.02 -21.65 -6.75
C MET A 13 42.99 -22.16 -5.67
N LEU A 14 42.47 -22.66 -4.54
CA LEU A 14 43.28 -23.19 -3.43
C LEU A 14 43.53 -24.71 -3.51
N GLY A 15 43.07 -25.39 -4.57
CA GLY A 15 43.33 -26.83 -4.78
C GLY A 15 42.65 -27.76 -3.78
N LYS A 16 41.68 -27.27 -3.00
CA LYS A 16 40.97 -28.03 -1.96
C LYS A 16 39.80 -28.84 -2.54
N LYS A 17 40.13 -29.87 -3.32
CA LYS A 17 39.15 -30.69 -4.04
C LYS A 17 38.16 -31.41 -3.12
N ASP A 18 38.61 -31.92 -1.97
CA ASP A 18 37.76 -32.70 -1.06
C ASP A 18 36.73 -31.85 -0.30
N GLU A 19 37.06 -30.58 0.03
CA GLU A 19 36.09 -29.62 0.60
C GLU A 19 35.07 -29.18 -0.45
N LEU A 20 35.48 -29.06 -1.72
CA LEU A 20 34.61 -28.69 -2.83
C LEU A 20 33.57 -29.78 -3.13
N ASP A 21 34.00 -31.04 -3.11
CA ASP A 21 33.12 -32.18 -3.39
C ASP A 21 32.17 -32.47 -2.21
N GLY A 22 32.61 -32.26 -0.97
CA GLY A 22 31.73 -32.33 0.21
C GLY A 22 30.66 -31.24 0.28
N ILE A 23 30.90 -30.05 -0.28
CA ILE A 23 29.87 -28.99 -0.39
C ILE A 23 28.88 -29.35 -1.48
N LYS A 24 29.33 -29.83 -2.65
CA LYS A 24 28.45 -30.25 -3.76
C LYS A 24 27.51 -31.40 -3.35
N GLU A 25 28.00 -32.39 -2.60
CA GLU A 25 27.16 -33.49 -2.09
C GLU A 25 26.11 -33.01 -1.09
N ARG A 26 26.42 -32.03 -0.23
CA ARG A 26 25.46 -31.44 0.71
C ARG A 26 24.40 -30.58 0.01
N THR A 27 24.78 -29.83 -1.03
CA THR A 27 23.83 -29.05 -1.83
C THR A 27 22.94 -29.95 -2.69
N ALA A 28 23.49 -31.04 -3.24
CA ALA A 28 22.73 -32.05 -3.96
C ALA A 28 21.77 -32.82 -3.03
N GLY A 29 22.20 -33.17 -1.81
CA GLY A 29 21.36 -33.80 -0.79
C GLY A 29 20.16 -32.93 -0.38
N TRP A 30 20.36 -31.61 -0.25
CA TRP A 30 19.30 -30.65 0.05
C TRP A 30 18.30 -30.49 -1.11
N LEU A 31 18.77 -30.44 -2.37
CA LEU A 31 17.90 -30.42 -3.55
C LEU A 31 17.08 -31.71 -3.71
N ILE A 32 17.68 -32.87 -3.45
CA ILE A 32 17.01 -34.18 -3.58
C ILE A 32 15.96 -34.38 -2.48
N SER A 33 16.19 -33.88 -1.25
CA SER A 33 15.18 -33.95 -0.18
C SER A 33 13.94 -33.10 -0.44
N ASN A 34 14.05 -32.02 -1.23
CA ASN A 34 12.93 -31.15 -1.58
C ASN A 34 12.20 -31.58 -2.87
N LEU A 35 12.88 -32.25 -3.80
CA LEU A 35 12.26 -32.78 -5.02
C LEU A 35 11.51 -34.11 -4.82
N GLY A 36 11.85 -34.86 -3.76
CA GLY A 36 11.27 -36.19 -3.49
C GLY A 36 9.82 -36.23 -2.95
N ARG A 37 9.14 -35.08 -2.80
CA ARG A 37 7.76 -35.01 -2.26
C ARG A 37 6.65 -34.76 -3.28
N CYS A 38 6.96 -34.57 -4.57
CA CYS A 38 5.96 -34.25 -5.60
C CYS A 38 5.54 -35.43 -6.51
N ALA A 39 6.01 -36.65 -6.27
CA ALA A 39 5.73 -37.78 -7.16
C ALA A 39 4.88 -38.88 -6.50
N ALA A 40 3.60 -38.61 -6.21
CA ALA A 40 2.57 -39.65 -6.14
C ALA A 40 1.16 -39.04 -6.15
N VAL A 41 0.44 -39.32 -7.24
CA VAL A 41 -1.02 -39.45 -7.44
C VAL A 41 -1.40 -38.73 -8.73
N GLY A 42 -1.68 -39.54 -9.75
CA GLY A 42 -1.89 -39.09 -11.11
C GLY A 42 -3.24 -38.42 -11.36
N GLY A 43 -3.23 -37.51 -12.34
CA GLY A 43 -4.41 -37.05 -13.05
C GLY A 43 -4.76 -35.59 -12.82
N VAL A 44 -4.09 -34.70 -13.57
CA VAL A 44 -4.58 -33.49 -14.27
C VAL A 44 -3.37 -32.55 -14.46
N MET A 45 -2.87 -32.48 -15.70
CA MET A 45 -1.90 -31.46 -16.13
C MET A 45 -2.62 -30.12 -16.29
N VAL A 46 -2.17 -29.07 -15.59
CA VAL A 46 -2.17 -27.69 -16.11
C VAL A 46 -0.97 -26.93 -15.48
N LEU A 47 -0.01 -26.54 -16.33
CA LEU A 47 1.05 -25.53 -16.16
C LEU A 47 2.03 -25.67 -14.97
N ALA A 48 2.98 -26.60 -15.09
CA ALA A 48 4.30 -26.47 -14.48
C ALA A 48 5.27 -25.85 -15.49
N GLY A 49 5.42 -24.51 -15.44
CA GLY A 49 6.47 -23.80 -16.17
C GLY A 49 7.80 -23.96 -15.46
N VAL A 50 8.73 -24.65 -16.13
CA VAL A 50 10.20 -24.48 -16.09
C VAL A 50 10.80 -23.90 -14.78
N PHE A 51 11.14 -24.75 -13.82
CA PHE A 51 12.14 -24.43 -12.80
C PHE A 51 13.50 -24.98 -13.21
N CYS A 52 14.25 -24.17 -13.94
CA CYS A 52 15.71 -24.28 -14.00
C CYS A 52 16.30 -22.87 -14.09
N GLY A 53 16.70 -22.33 -12.94
CA GLY A 53 17.65 -21.21 -12.88
C GLY A 53 17.09 -19.79 -12.93
N GLU A 54 16.18 -19.44 -12.01
CA GLU A 54 16.20 -18.22 -11.19
C GLU A 54 15.03 -18.33 -10.18
N ALA A 55 15.25 -17.96 -8.92
CA ALA A 55 14.15 -17.91 -7.96
C ALA A 55 13.22 -16.78 -8.42
N MET A 56 11.99 -17.10 -8.81
CA MET A 56 10.99 -16.07 -9.15
C MET A 56 10.70 -15.30 -7.85
N GLY A 57 11.43 -14.21 -7.63
CA GLY A 57 11.36 -13.37 -6.43
C GLY A 57 10.18 -12.40 -6.45
N TYR A 58 9.02 -12.86 -6.95
CA TYR A 58 7.80 -12.06 -7.04
C TYR A 58 6.54 -12.92 -6.86
N VAL A 59 5.47 -12.25 -6.46
CA VAL A 59 4.14 -12.85 -6.27
C VAL A 59 3.28 -12.49 -7.46
N GLU A 60 2.85 -13.49 -8.24
CA GLU A 60 1.97 -13.30 -9.39
C GLU A 60 0.52 -13.02 -8.98
N ARG A 61 -0.14 -12.10 -9.67
CA ARG A 61 -1.58 -11.85 -9.53
C ARG A 61 -2.42 -13.12 -9.70
N ILE A 62 -3.32 -13.34 -8.75
CA ILE A 62 -4.41 -14.33 -8.82
C ILE A 62 -5.63 -13.70 -9.49
N ASP A 63 -6.10 -14.27 -10.60
CA ASP A 63 -7.34 -13.79 -11.27
C ASP A 63 -8.60 -14.44 -10.70
N SER A 64 -8.52 -15.71 -10.31
CA SER A 64 -9.66 -16.45 -9.80
C SER A 64 -9.28 -17.37 -8.65
N ILE A 65 -10.25 -17.59 -7.77
CA ILE A 65 -10.07 -18.41 -6.57
C ILE A 65 -11.18 -19.45 -6.48
N THR A 66 -10.80 -20.68 -6.14
CA THR A 66 -11.74 -21.75 -5.87
C THR A 66 -12.07 -21.78 -4.38
N VAL A 67 -13.35 -21.57 -4.06
CA VAL A 67 -13.90 -21.56 -2.71
C VAL A 67 -14.69 -22.83 -2.45
N SER A 68 -14.60 -23.35 -1.22
CA SER A 68 -15.34 -24.53 -0.76
C SER A 68 -15.95 -24.32 0.62
N GLY A 69 -17.08 -24.97 0.89
CA GLY A 69 -17.81 -24.88 2.16
C GLY A 69 -18.75 -23.68 2.23
N GLY A 70 -19.12 -23.35 3.46
CA GLY A 70 -19.84 -22.12 3.77
C GLY A 70 -20.27 -22.04 5.22
N GLU A 71 -20.71 -20.83 5.58
CA GLU A 71 -21.06 -20.47 6.94
C GLU A 71 -22.59 -20.47 7.13
N PHE A 72 -23.06 -20.69 8.37
CA PHE A 72 -24.47 -20.63 8.74
C PHE A 72 -25.43 -21.51 7.92
N GLY A 73 -24.93 -22.66 7.42
CA GLY A 73 -25.75 -23.66 6.72
C GLY A 73 -25.98 -23.40 5.23
N SER A 74 -25.44 -22.30 4.67
CA SER A 74 -25.34 -22.10 3.22
C SER A 74 -23.99 -22.54 2.68
N THR A 75 -23.95 -22.99 1.43
CA THR A 75 -22.70 -23.41 0.75
C THR A 75 -22.47 -22.55 -0.49
N PHE A 76 -21.25 -22.04 -0.64
CA PHE A 76 -20.85 -21.18 -1.76
C PHE A 76 -19.63 -21.77 -2.48
N ASN A 77 -19.77 -23.02 -2.92
CA ASN A 77 -18.73 -23.70 -3.67
C ASN A 77 -18.65 -23.15 -5.10
N GLY A 78 -17.45 -22.84 -5.56
CA GLY A 78 -17.25 -22.40 -6.94
C GLY A 78 -15.91 -21.71 -7.16
N THR A 79 -15.66 -21.34 -8.41
CA THR A 79 -14.56 -20.46 -8.76
C THR A 79 -15.12 -19.07 -8.98
N TYR A 80 -14.51 -18.08 -8.34
CA TYR A 80 -14.92 -16.69 -8.36
C TYR A 80 -13.78 -15.81 -8.87
N ASP A 81 -14.13 -14.71 -9.53
CA ASP A 81 -13.19 -13.63 -9.79
C ASP A 81 -12.64 -13.10 -8.46
N PHE A 82 -11.30 -13.02 -8.36
CA PHE A 82 -10.63 -12.82 -7.08
C PHE A 82 -10.85 -11.40 -6.52
N GLU A 83 -10.58 -10.38 -7.32
CA GLU A 83 -10.68 -8.96 -6.92
C GLU A 83 -12.12 -8.42 -7.00
N GLY A 84 -12.90 -8.83 -8.00
CA GLY A 84 -14.23 -8.26 -8.26
C GLY A 84 -15.38 -9.00 -7.57
N VAL A 85 -15.17 -10.23 -7.07
CA VAL A 85 -16.24 -11.00 -6.41
C VAL A 85 -15.83 -11.57 -5.07
N TYR A 86 -14.70 -12.26 -4.99
CA TYR A 86 -14.29 -12.93 -3.75
C TYR A 86 -13.90 -11.94 -2.66
N LEU A 87 -12.91 -11.09 -2.91
CA LEU A 87 -12.40 -10.14 -1.90
C LEU A 87 -13.47 -9.17 -1.39
N PRO A 88 -14.32 -8.54 -2.24
CA PRO A 88 -15.38 -7.66 -1.74
C PRO A 88 -16.36 -8.42 -0.84
N GLY A 89 -16.67 -9.69 -1.18
CA GLY A 89 -17.53 -10.54 -0.38
C GLY A 89 -16.92 -10.94 0.96
N VAL A 90 -15.59 -11.10 1.02
CA VAL A 90 -14.87 -11.32 2.29
C VAL A 90 -14.89 -10.05 3.14
N VAL A 91 -14.55 -8.90 2.56
CA VAL A 91 -14.54 -7.62 3.27
C VAL A 91 -15.91 -7.30 3.88
N ASP A 92 -16.99 -7.54 3.12
CA ASP A 92 -18.37 -7.34 3.60
C ASP A 92 -18.73 -8.27 4.77
N CYS A 93 -18.32 -9.54 4.72
CA CYS A 93 -18.62 -10.50 5.78
C CYS A 93 -17.78 -10.32 7.04
N GLU A 94 -16.54 -9.84 6.88
CA GLU A 94 -15.55 -9.76 7.96
C GLU A 94 -15.63 -8.42 8.70
N ASN A 95 -15.78 -7.31 7.96
CA ASN A 95 -15.75 -5.97 8.55
C ASN A 95 -16.74 -5.00 7.90
N GLY A 96 -17.84 -5.50 7.31
CA GLY A 96 -18.68 -4.73 6.36
C GLY A 96 -19.44 -3.51 6.88
N ALA A 97 -19.29 -3.14 8.15
CA ALA A 97 -19.86 -1.91 8.71
C ALA A 97 -18.80 -0.91 9.16
N ALA A 98 -17.52 -1.18 8.88
CA ALA A 98 -16.41 -0.34 9.31
C ALA A 98 -16.16 0.85 8.37
N SER A 99 -15.41 1.83 8.89
CA SER A 99 -14.94 3.01 8.17
C SER A 99 -14.01 2.65 7.01
N THR A 100 -13.94 3.52 6.00
CA THR A 100 -13.26 3.26 4.71
C THR A 100 -11.83 2.74 4.86
N GLU A 101 -11.00 3.37 5.69
CA GLU A 101 -9.60 2.96 5.89
C GLU A 101 -9.48 1.58 6.58
N ALA A 102 -10.44 1.23 7.44
CA ALA A 102 -10.51 -0.10 8.03
C ALA A 102 -10.95 -1.17 7.01
N LEU A 103 -11.83 -0.82 6.07
CA LEU A 103 -12.19 -1.70 4.94
C LEU A 103 -11.02 -1.90 3.98
N LYS A 104 -10.26 -0.84 3.67
CA LYS A 104 -9.02 -0.93 2.88
C LYS A 104 -7.98 -1.84 3.57
N ALA A 105 -7.78 -1.67 4.89
CA ALA A 105 -6.89 -2.55 5.66
C ALA A 105 -7.37 -4.00 5.67
N GLN A 106 -8.68 -4.22 5.80
CA GLN A 106 -9.29 -5.54 5.72
C GLN A 106 -9.10 -6.17 4.33
N ALA A 107 -9.22 -5.41 3.25
CA ALA A 107 -9.00 -5.88 1.88
C ALA A 107 -7.56 -6.39 1.68
N VAL A 108 -6.55 -5.59 2.08
CA VAL A 108 -5.13 -5.96 1.98
C VAL A 108 -4.80 -7.17 2.85
N ALA A 109 -5.29 -7.20 4.10
CA ALA A 109 -5.10 -8.33 5.00
C ALA A 109 -5.76 -9.60 4.46
N ALA A 110 -6.98 -9.49 3.91
CA ALA A 110 -7.72 -10.61 3.34
C ALA A 110 -7.06 -11.15 2.08
N ARG A 111 -6.58 -10.26 1.19
CA ARG A 111 -5.81 -10.61 0.00
C ARG A 111 -4.56 -11.38 0.37
N THR A 112 -3.76 -10.82 1.28
CA THR A 112 -2.52 -11.44 1.76
C THR A 112 -2.76 -12.83 2.36
N TYR A 113 -3.84 -13.00 3.14
CA TYR A 113 -4.18 -14.29 3.74
C TYR A 113 -4.57 -15.31 2.68
N ALA A 114 -5.34 -14.91 1.64
CA ALA A 114 -5.67 -15.79 0.53
C ALA A 114 -4.42 -16.27 -0.22
N TYR A 115 -3.45 -15.38 -0.52
CA TYR A 115 -2.15 -15.76 -1.07
C TYR A 115 -1.43 -16.77 -0.17
N TYR A 116 -1.39 -16.52 1.14
CA TYR A 116 -0.78 -17.44 2.09
C TYR A 116 -1.43 -18.83 2.07
N LYS A 117 -2.77 -18.91 2.06
CA LYS A 117 -3.48 -20.20 2.01
C LYS A 117 -3.29 -20.92 0.69
N LEU A 118 -3.31 -20.18 -0.41
CA LEU A 118 -3.19 -20.75 -1.75
C LEU A 118 -1.76 -21.18 -2.11
N SER A 119 -0.76 -20.73 -1.35
CA SER A 119 0.62 -21.22 -1.48
C SER A 119 0.77 -22.72 -1.18
N THR A 120 -0.20 -23.31 -0.45
CA THR A 120 -0.18 -24.72 -0.05
C THR A 120 -1.48 -25.48 -0.37
N SER A 121 -2.47 -24.80 -0.96
CA SER A 121 -3.78 -25.35 -1.27
C SER A 121 -4.30 -24.80 -2.60
N SER A 122 -5.02 -25.59 -3.37
CA SER A 122 -5.71 -25.11 -4.57
C SER A 122 -7.10 -24.52 -4.28
N THR A 123 -7.58 -24.63 -3.03
CA THR A 123 -8.89 -24.13 -2.60
C THR A 123 -8.80 -23.40 -1.26
N ILE A 124 -9.68 -22.43 -1.06
CA ILE A 124 -9.88 -21.79 0.24
C ILE A 124 -11.23 -22.20 0.82
N GLN A 125 -11.28 -22.40 2.14
CA GLN A 125 -12.51 -22.68 2.84
C GLN A 125 -13.27 -21.37 3.08
N ASN A 126 -14.56 -21.34 2.80
CA ASN A 126 -15.49 -20.34 3.30
C ASN A 126 -15.89 -20.70 4.73
N GLY A 127 -15.45 -19.89 5.69
CA GLY A 127 -15.84 -19.98 7.09
C GLY A 127 -14.69 -19.70 8.05
N GLN A 128 -14.98 -19.82 9.34
CA GLN A 128 -14.07 -19.40 10.43
C GLN A 128 -12.69 -20.09 10.46
N GLY A 129 -12.51 -21.20 9.72
CA GLY A 129 -11.21 -21.88 9.58
C GLY A 129 -10.26 -21.24 8.55
N ALA A 130 -10.75 -20.27 7.77
CA ALA A 130 -9.96 -19.46 6.86
C ALA A 130 -10.54 -18.03 6.83
N GLN A 131 -11.40 -17.73 5.86
CA GLN A 131 -12.04 -16.42 5.72
C GLN A 131 -13.52 -16.62 5.40
N VAL A 132 -14.40 -15.81 5.97
CA VAL A 132 -15.83 -15.85 5.67
C VAL A 132 -16.07 -15.14 4.34
N PHE A 133 -16.53 -15.88 3.34
CA PHE A 133 -16.89 -15.38 2.02
C PHE A 133 -18.38 -15.63 1.76
N ARG A 134 -19.20 -14.58 1.81
CA ARG A 134 -20.67 -14.66 1.72
C ARG A 134 -21.32 -15.45 2.85
N THR A 135 -22.49 -14.97 3.23
CA THR A 135 -23.39 -15.65 4.19
C THR A 135 -24.81 -15.67 3.60
N PRO A 136 -25.79 -16.38 4.19
CA PRO A 136 -27.18 -16.35 3.71
C PRO A 136 -27.76 -14.94 3.60
N TRP A 137 -27.25 -14.00 4.41
CA TRP A 137 -27.74 -12.62 4.51
C TRP A 137 -26.92 -11.65 3.68
N ASN A 138 -25.72 -12.06 3.28
CA ASN A 138 -24.73 -11.24 2.59
C ASN A 138 -24.21 -11.98 1.37
N THR A 139 -24.98 -11.95 0.29
CA THR A 139 -24.71 -12.72 -0.93
C THR A 139 -24.04 -11.89 -2.03
N SER A 140 -24.02 -10.58 -1.87
CA SER A 140 -23.39 -9.61 -2.77
C SER A 140 -22.80 -8.48 -1.94
N ALA A 141 -21.58 -8.09 -2.29
CA ALA A 141 -20.88 -7.04 -1.58
C ALA A 141 -21.53 -5.67 -1.81
N GLY A 142 -21.69 -4.87 -0.76
CA GLY A 142 -21.98 -3.43 -0.89
C GLY A 142 -20.89 -2.64 -1.64
N GLN A 143 -21.25 -1.46 -2.18
CA GLN A 143 -20.35 -0.65 -3.00
C GLN A 143 -19.07 -0.23 -2.25
N GLN A 144 -19.17 0.16 -0.98
CA GLN A 144 -18.02 0.52 -0.15
C GLN A 144 -16.97 -0.60 -0.03
N HIS A 145 -17.38 -1.87 -0.07
CA HIS A 145 -16.47 -3.01 -0.01
C HIS A 145 -15.77 -3.22 -1.35
N ILE A 146 -16.47 -2.97 -2.45
CA ILE A 146 -15.90 -2.98 -3.81
C ILE A 146 -14.88 -1.85 -3.93
N ASP A 147 -15.23 -0.65 -3.47
CA ASP A 147 -14.36 0.53 -3.53
C ASP A 147 -13.08 0.33 -2.69
N ALA A 148 -13.20 -0.23 -1.48
CA ALA A 148 -12.04 -0.55 -0.65
C ALA A 148 -11.10 -1.58 -1.29
N VAL A 149 -11.64 -2.59 -1.98
CA VAL A 149 -10.84 -3.59 -2.70
C VAL A 149 -10.19 -2.98 -3.93
N ASN A 150 -10.90 -2.14 -4.68
CA ASN A 150 -10.36 -1.43 -5.84
C ASN A 150 -9.25 -0.45 -5.46
N ALA A 151 -9.43 0.32 -4.38
CA ALA A 151 -8.43 1.29 -3.90
C ALA A 151 -7.13 0.63 -3.44
N THR A 152 -7.17 -0.67 -3.08
CA THR A 152 -6.02 -1.46 -2.62
C THR A 152 -5.69 -2.60 -3.57
N SER A 153 -6.08 -2.49 -4.84
CA SER A 153 -6.04 -3.62 -5.77
C SER A 153 -4.61 -4.14 -5.94
N GLY A 154 -4.47 -5.46 -5.80
CA GLY A 154 -3.17 -6.12 -5.88
C GLY A 154 -2.23 -5.90 -4.68
N GLU A 155 -2.56 -5.08 -3.69
CA GLU A 155 -1.67 -4.85 -2.55
C GLU A 155 -1.70 -5.97 -1.53
N ILE A 156 -0.51 -6.41 -1.14
CA ILE A 156 -0.27 -7.43 -0.11
C ILE A 156 0.72 -6.92 0.94
N VAL A 157 0.74 -7.61 2.09
CA VAL A 157 1.70 -7.38 3.15
C VAL A 157 2.81 -8.42 3.08
N ALA A 158 4.06 -7.95 3.03
CA ALA A 158 5.25 -8.78 3.02
C ALA A 158 6.21 -8.43 4.17
N PHE A 159 7.08 -9.38 4.49
CA PHE A 159 8.20 -9.22 5.41
C PHE A 159 9.35 -10.11 4.94
N ASN A 160 10.54 -9.53 4.76
CA ASN A 160 11.72 -10.22 4.20
C ASN A 160 11.41 -10.99 2.91
N ASP A 161 10.85 -10.28 1.91
CA ASP A 161 10.50 -10.83 0.58
C ASP A 161 9.52 -12.01 0.59
N SER A 162 8.73 -12.15 1.67
CA SER A 162 7.67 -13.17 1.77
C SER A 162 6.39 -12.54 2.28
N PHE A 163 5.25 -12.85 1.64
CA PHE A 163 3.95 -12.44 2.19
C PHE A 163 3.76 -13.02 3.59
N ILE A 164 3.13 -12.23 4.46
CA ILE A 164 2.89 -12.64 5.85
C ILE A 164 1.70 -13.60 5.93
N CYS A 165 1.57 -14.32 7.03
CA CYS A 165 0.28 -14.88 7.42
C CYS A 165 -0.50 -13.76 8.14
N SER A 166 -1.26 -12.96 7.38
CA SER A 166 -2.01 -11.80 7.86
C SER A 166 -3.27 -12.23 8.62
N PHE A 167 -3.09 -12.78 9.82
CA PHE A 167 -4.22 -13.13 10.67
C PHE A 167 -5.05 -11.90 11.00
N TYR A 168 -6.37 -12.06 11.06
CA TYR A 168 -7.26 -11.04 11.59
C TYR A 168 -8.42 -11.72 12.31
N VAL A 169 -9.00 -11.02 13.27
CA VAL A 169 -10.14 -11.48 14.08
C VAL A 169 -11.01 -10.29 14.45
N ALA A 170 -12.22 -10.54 14.96
CA ALA A 170 -13.08 -9.47 15.50
C ALA A 170 -12.33 -8.54 16.47
N GLY A 171 -11.63 -9.13 17.45
CA GLY A 171 -11.06 -8.39 18.58
C GLY A 171 -12.14 -7.68 19.40
N SER A 172 -11.79 -7.17 20.57
CA SER A 172 -12.70 -6.40 21.42
C SER A 172 -13.03 -5.03 20.80
N LYS A 173 -14.17 -4.43 21.14
CA LYS A 173 -14.53 -3.07 20.69
C LYS A 173 -13.83 -2.03 21.56
N PRO A 174 -12.80 -1.32 21.05
CA PRO A 174 -12.03 -0.42 21.90
C PRO A 174 -12.80 0.83 22.26
N SER A 175 -12.60 1.29 23.49
CA SER A 175 -12.92 2.66 23.92
C SER A 175 -11.70 3.57 23.84
N THR A 176 -10.51 3.02 24.11
CA THR A 176 -9.21 3.68 23.94
C THR A 176 -8.16 2.66 23.54
N LEU A 177 -7.27 3.05 22.63
CA LEU A 177 -6.04 2.34 22.28
C LEU A 177 -4.85 3.30 22.36
N PRO A 178 -3.65 2.80 22.71
CA PRO A 178 -2.42 3.58 22.55
C PRO A 178 -2.15 3.81 21.05
N LEU A 179 -1.79 5.04 20.70
CA LEU A 179 -1.58 5.48 19.31
C LEU A 179 -0.10 5.64 18.94
N SER A 180 0.84 5.42 19.86
CA SER A 180 2.28 5.48 19.58
C SER A 180 3.10 4.65 20.59
N PRO A 181 4.38 4.34 20.31
CA PRO A 181 5.28 3.70 21.28
C PRO A 181 5.44 4.45 22.60
N SER A 182 5.29 5.78 22.57
CA SER A 182 5.36 6.65 23.75
C SER A 182 4.02 6.83 24.47
N ASP A 183 2.92 6.36 23.87
CA ASP A 183 1.59 6.49 24.42
C ASP A 183 1.32 5.39 25.45
N ASN A 184 1.27 5.80 26.72
CA ASN A 184 1.01 4.90 27.85
C ASN A 184 -0.48 4.71 28.15
N THR A 185 -1.37 5.14 27.26
CA THR A 185 -2.82 4.96 27.39
C THR A 185 -3.16 3.48 27.55
N ALA A 186 -3.94 3.17 28.60
CA ALA A 186 -4.43 1.84 28.81
C ALA A 186 -5.36 1.42 27.66
N LYS A 187 -5.21 0.18 27.19
CA LYS A 187 -6.14 -0.47 26.27
C LYS A 187 -7.44 -0.72 27.03
N THR A 188 -8.52 -0.04 26.65
CA THR A 188 -9.84 -0.21 27.28
C THR A 188 -10.89 -0.52 26.22
N PHE A 189 -11.95 -1.25 26.60
CA PHE A 189 -12.93 -1.77 25.66
C PHE A 189 -14.36 -1.54 26.17
N TRP A 190 -15.24 -1.08 25.28
CA TRP A 190 -16.68 -1.02 25.53
C TRP A 190 -17.31 -2.41 25.55
N GLN A 191 -16.75 -3.33 24.77
CA GLN A 191 -17.19 -4.71 24.69
C GLN A 191 -15.97 -5.63 24.53
N THR A 192 -15.89 -6.66 25.36
CA THR A 192 -14.84 -7.66 25.25
C THR A 192 -15.26 -8.79 24.31
N ASN A 193 -14.32 -9.26 23.49
CA ASN A 193 -14.47 -10.44 22.65
C ASN A 193 -13.34 -11.42 22.97
N SER A 194 -13.62 -12.72 22.98
CA SER A 194 -12.63 -13.75 23.31
C SER A 194 -11.46 -13.79 22.33
N THR A 195 -11.67 -13.34 21.09
CA THR A 195 -10.64 -13.28 20.06
C THR A 195 -9.60 -12.18 20.29
N GLU A 196 -9.84 -11.25 21.21
CA GLU A 196 -8.88 -10.22 21.61
C GLU A 196 -7.54 -10.80 22.06
N THR A 197 -7.54 -11.98 22.66
CA THR A 197 -6.31 -12.66 23.08
C THR A 197 -5.33 -12.97 21.95
N TYR A 198 -5.79 -12.92 20.70
CA TYR A 198 -4.96 -13.17 19.51
C TYR A 198 -4.40 -11.89 18.91
N VAL A 199 -5.01 -10.73 19.22
CA VAL A 199 -4.68 -9.42 18.64
C VAL A 199 -3.30 -8.98 19.10
N THR A 200 -2.51 -8.42 18.18
CA THR A 200 -1.16 -7.91 18.47
C THR A 200 -1.10 -6.40 18.30
N TYR A 201 -0.50 -5.72 19.27
CA TYR A 201 -0.37 -4.26 19.29
C TYR A 201 1.07 -3.86 18.98
N ASN A 202 1.57 -4.28 17.81
CA ASN A 202 3.00 -4.27 17.52
C ASN A 202 3.62 -2.86 17.48
N TYR A 203 2.97 -1.91 16.82
CA TYR A 203 3.45 -0.53 16.77
C TYR A 203 3.53 0.14 18.16
N PRO A 204 2.43 0.26 18.93
CA PRO A 204 2.48 0.92 20.23
C PRO A 204 3.30 0.18 21.28
N ASP A 205 3.48 -1.14 21.14
CA ASP A 205 4.34 -1.91 22.05
C ASP A 205 5.82 -1.93 21.58
N ASN A 206 6.16 -1.21 20.50
CA ASN A 206 7.51 -1.11 19.94
C ASN A 206 8.11 -2.48 19.52
N ASN A 207 7.26 -3.35 18.98
CA ASN A 207 7.60 -4.71 18.55
C ASN A 207 7.87 -4.76 17.04
N TRP A 208 9.14 -4.83 16.67
CA TRP A 208 9.63 -4.91 15.29
C TRP A 208 10.81 -5.88 15.20
N GLY A 209 11.18 -6.25 13.98
CA GLY A 209 12.24 -7.21 13.70
C GLY A 209 12.03 -8.49 14.48
N SER A 210 13.04 -8.88 15.26
CA SER A 210 13.00 -10.05 16.14
C SER A 210 12.14 -9.89 17.40
N ASN A 211 11.71 -8.66 17.75
CA ASN A 211 10.88 -8.42 18.93
C ASN A 211 9.40 -8.69 18.65
N ASN A 212 8.97 -8.63 17.38
CA ASN A 212 7.63 -9.04 17.01
C ASN A 212 7.56 -10.58 16.98
N GLN A 213 6.83 -11.13 17.95
CA GLN A 213 6.67 -12.57 18.16
C GLN A 213 5.53 -13.18 17.33
N GLY A 214 4.74 -12.35 16.67
CA GLY A 214 3.53 -12.76 15.97
C GLY A 214 2.35 -13.06 16.90
N SER A 215 1.27 -13.58 16.30
CA SER A 215 0.06 -13.98 17.01
C SER A 215 0.12 -15.46 17.42
N SER A 216 -0.54 -15.81 18.53
CA SER A 216 -0.70 -17.20 18.97
C SER A 216 -1.60 -18.04 18.05
N LEU A 217 -2.25 -17.45 17.05
CA LEU A 217 -2.93 -18.19 15.96
C LEU A 217 -1.96 -18.94 15.03
N GLY A 218 -0.71 -18.49 14.96
CA GLY A 218 0.34 -19.11 14.17
C GLY A 218 1.46 -19.69 15.03
N TRP A 219 2.39 -20.39 14.37
CA TRP A 219 3.64 -20.80 15.00
C TRP A 219 4.49 -19.56 15.27
N LEU A 220 4.82 -19.26 16.53
CA LEU A 220 5.59 -18.07 16.92
C LEU A 220 7.03 -18.07 16.38
N SER A 221 7.57 -19.23 16.01
CA SER A 221 8.88 -19.35 15.37
C SER A 221 8.85 -19.09 13.86
N ASN A 222 7.66 -18.96 13.27
CA ASN A 222 7.53 -18.74 11.83
C ASN A 222 7.66 -17.24 11.53
N PRO A 223 8.68 -16.79 10.78
CA PRO A 223 8.94 -15.36 10.56
C PRO A 223 7.80 -14.63 9.82
N VAL A 224 6.95 -15.36 9.08
CA VAL A 224 5.78 -14.76 8.40
C VAL A 224 4.59 -14.56 9.34
N ASN A 225 4.63 -15.10 10.57
CA ASN A 225 3.65 -14.78 11.60
C ASN A 225 3.99 -13.41 12.19
N ARG A 226 3.41 -12.36 11.61
CA ARG A 226 3.71 -10.97 11.98
C ARG A 226 2.69 -10.33 12.92
N GLY A 227 1.63 -11.04 13.27
CA GLY A 227 0.62 -10.55 14.20
C GLY A 227 -0.79 -10.90 13.79
N CYS A 228 -1.76 -10.31 14.49
CA CYS A 228 -3.16 -10.42 14.18
C CYS A 228 -3.87 -9.07 14.33
N MET A 229 -4.53 -8.63 13.26
CA MET A 229 -5.31 -7.40 13.24
C MET A 229 -6.68 -7.59 13.91
N SER A 230 -7.08 -6.62 14.73
CA SER A 230 -8.47 -6.52 15.21
C SER A 230 -9.33 -5.78 14.19
N GLN A 231 -10.47 -6.35 13.79
CA GLN A 231 -11.46 -5.70 12.93
C GLN A 231 -12.08 -4.47 13.62
N ASN A 232 -12.57 -4.62 14.86
CA ASN A 232 -13.12 -3.51 15.64
C ASN A 232 -12.06 -2.47 16.00
N GLY A 233 -10.81 -2.89 16.21
CA GLY A 233 -9.71 -2.00 16.48
C GLY A 233 -9.21 -1.26 15.24
N ALA A 234 -9.23 -1.87 14.06
CA ALA A 234 -8.95 -1.19 12.80
C ALA A 234 -9.98 -0.08 12.54
N ASP A 235 -11.26 -0.36 12.77
CA ASP A 235 -12.35 0.62 12.70
C ASP A 235 -12.12 1.79 13.67
N PHE A 236 -11.81 1.50 14.93
CA PHE A 236 -11.45 2.54 15.90
C PHE A 236 -10.25 3.40 15.45
N LEU A 237 -9.22 2.80 14.87
CA LEU A 237 -8.04 3.53 14.41
C LEU A 237 -8.35 4.39 13.17
N ALA A 238 -9.18 3.89 12.25
CA ALA A 238 -9.69 4.66 11.13
C ALA A 238 -10.47 5.90 11.62
N ASP A 239 -11.38 5.74 12.58
CA ASP A 239 -12.13 6.84 13.22
C ASP A 239 -11.23 7.86 13.98
N LYS A 240 -10.01 7.44 14.35
CA LYS A 240 -8.97 8.30 14.93
C LYS A 240 -8.05 8.91 13.90
N GLY A 241 -8.28 8.60 12.65
CA GLY A 241 -7.54 9.17 11.58
C GLY A 241 -6.26 8.46 11.21
N MET A 242 -6.29 7.14 11.24
CA MET A 242 -5.22 6.31 10.70
C MET A 242 -5.60 5.83 9.31
N ASN A 243 -4.73 6.04 8.31
CA ASN A 243 -4.88 5.41 7.01
C ASN A 243 -4.63 3.89 7.09
N TYR A 244 -5.07 3.14 6.08
CA TYR A 244 -4.99 1.69 6.06
C TYR A 244 -3.55 1.14 6.15
N ILE A 245 -2.55 1.82 5.59
CA ILE A 245 -1.14 1.41 5.67
C ILE A 245 -0.68 1.47 7.13
N ASP A 246 -1.01 2.55 7.82
CA ASP A 246 -0.68 2.76 9.21
C ASP A 246 -1.45 1.80 10.14
N ILE A 247 -2.69 1.43 9.81
CA ILE A 247 -3.46 0.38 10.50
C ILE A 247 -2.76 -0.98 10.34
N LEU A 248 -2.36 -1.36 9.13
CA LEU A 248 -1.65 -2.62 8.88
C LEU A 248 -0.33 -2.67 9.66
N LYS A 249 0.45 -1.59 9.62
CA LYS A 249 1.70 -1.44 10.37
C LYS A 249 1.48 -1.43 11.88
N TYR A 250 0.33 -0.93 12.35
CA TYR A 250 -0.05 -0.96 13.75
C TYR A 250 -0.10 -2.39 14.29
N TYR A 251 -0.81 -3.27 13.56
CA TYR A 251 -1.05 -4.64 13.99
C TYR A 251 0.06 -5.62 13.59
N TYR A 252 0.66 -5.48 12.42
CA TYR A 252 1.66 -6.43 11.89
C TYR A 252 3.12 -5.97 12.07
N GLY A 253 3.33 -4.75 12.57
CA GLY A 253 4.63 -4.14 12.81
C GLY A 253 5.00 -3.13 11.72
N GLY A 254 5.61 -2.02 12.12
CA GLY A 254 6.02 -0.92 11.21
C GLY A 254 7.07 -1.29 10.16
N ASP A 255 7.74 -2.42 10.34
CA ASP A 255 8.76 -2.99 9.47
C ASP A 255 8.21 -3.93 8.37
N ILE A 256 6.90 -4.16 8.33
CA ILE A 256 6.26 -4.82 7.19
C ILE A 256 6.31 -3.93 5.95
N GLN A 257 6.39 -4.58 4.79
CA GLN A 257 6.34 -3.95 3.48
C GLN A 257 4.93 -4.06 2.91
N ILE A 258 4.40 -2.95 2.37
CA ILE A 258 3.25 -3.00 1.47
C ILE A 258 3.79 -3.08 0.05
N GLU A 259 3.32 -4.05 -0.73
CA GLU A 259 3.75 -4.22 -2.10
C GLU A 259 2.63 -4.71 -3.01
N SER A 260 2.63 -4.27 -4.27
CA SER A 260 1.75 -4.79 -5.30
C SER A 260 2.22 -6.18 -5.74
N VAL A 261 1.29 -7.12 -5.90
CA VAL A 261 1.54 -8.34 -6.68
C VAL A 261 1.73 -7.98 -8.14
N ILE A 262 2.44 -8.84 -8.88
CA ILE A 262 2.90 -8.55 -10.23
C ILE A 262 1.93 -9.13 -11.25
N THR A 263 1.54 -8.33 -12.23
CA THR A 263 0.85 -8.85 -13.41
C THR A 263 1.81 -9.68 -14.25
N LYS A 264 1.42 -10.93 -14.59
CA LYS A 264 2.35 -11.80 -15.30
C LYS A 264 2.73 -11.19 -16.65
N PRO A 265 4.02 -11.01 -16.96
CA PRO A 265 4.44 -10.57 -18.27
C PRO A 265 3.88 -11.50 -19.35
N ASN A 266 3.18 -10.96 -20.34
CA ASN A 266 2.58 -11.69 -21.47
C ASN A 266 1.41 -12.64 -21.14
N SER A 267 0.78 -12.51 -19.98
CA SER A 267 -0.39 -13.33 -19.61
C SER A 267 -1.73 -12.88 -20.21
N GLY A 268 -1.79 -11.64 -20.73
CA GLY A 268 -3.06 -11.02 -21.14
C GLY A 268 -3.96 -10.63 -19.96
N GLN A 269 -3.44 -10.66 -18.72
CA GLN A 269 -4.12 -10.10 -17.55
C GLN A 269 -4.32 -8.59 -17.75
N SER A 270 -5.52 -8.10 -17.47
CA SER A 270 -5.77 -6.66 -17.43
C SER A 270 -4.93 -6.02 -16.32
N PRO A 271 -4.36 -4.82 -16.54
CA PRO A 271 -3.72 -4.05 -15.47
C PRO A 271 -4.67 -3.89 -14.27
N PHE A 272 -4.10 -3.70 -13.09
CA PHE A 272 -4.90 -3.21 -11.96
C PHE A 272 -5.47 -1.82 -12.29
N ALA A 273 -6.60 -1.48 -11.68
CA ALA A 273 -7.20 -0.16 -11.83
C ALA A 273 -6.24 0.93 -11.30
N SER A 274 -6.45 2.17 -11.75
CA SER A 274 -5.79 3.33 -11.15
C SER A 274 -6.01 3.37 -9.64
N ARG A 275 -4.98 3.75 -8.91
CA ARG A 275 -5.03 3.94 -7.46
C ARG A 275 -4.63 5.35 -7.09
N TYR A 276 -5.18 5.80 -5.98
CA TYR A 276 -4.69 6.97 -5.27
C TYR A 276 -3.70 6.53 -4.19
N LEU A 277 -2.49 7.08 -4.24
CA LEU A 277 -1.48 6.97 -3.20
C LEU A 277 -1.77 7.95 -2.05
N ALA A 278 -2.43 9.07 -2.36
CA ALA A 278 -3.08 9.97 -1.42
C ALA A 278 -4.21 10.72 -2.15
N ASP A 279 -5.44 10.58 -1.65
CA ASP A 279 -6.66 11.21 -2.17
C ASP A 279 -7.16 12.36 -1.29
N PHE A 280 -6.67 12.51 -0.05
CA PHE A 280 -7.02 13.62 0.85
C PHE A 280 -8.48 13.67 1.33
N GLU A 281 -9.24 12.60 1.08
CA GLU A 281 -10.69 12.51 1.29
C GLU A 281 -11.09 12.18 2.74
N SER A 282 -12.32 12.57 3.15
CA SER A 282 -12.88 12.07 4.42
C SER A 282 -13.40 10.65 4.29
N ASP A 283 -13.43 9.98 5.44
CA ASP A 283 -14.29 8.85 5.69
C ASP A 283 -15.77 9.23 5.93
N GLY A 284 -16.16 10.49 5.71
CA GLY A 284 -17.51 11.02 5.98
C GLY A 284 -17.82 11.25 7.46
N THR A 285 -16.86 11.06 8.37
CA THR A 285 -17.05 11.29 9.80
C THR A 285 -16.48 12.64 10.24
N ALA A 286 -17.08 13.27 11.26
CA ALA A 286 -16.67 14.59 11.75
C ALA A 286 -15.28 14.61 12.44
N ASN A 287 -14.55 13.49 12.44
CA ASN A 287 -13.19 13.41 12.99
C ASN A 287 -12.17 13.65 11.87
N LEU A 288 -11.57 14.84 11.90
CA LEU A 288 -10.68 15.41 10.88
C LEU A 288 -9.25 14.83 10.86
N ALA A 289 -9.05 13.57 11.25
CA ALA A 289 -7.74 12.93 11.24
C ALA A 289 -7.79 11.79 10.19
N SER A 290 -6.66 11.41 9.56
CA SER A 290 -6.39 10.39 8.47
C SER A 290 -6.23 10.86 7.05
N LYS A 291 -6.50 12.10 6.71
CA LYS A 291 -6.69 12.38 5.28
C LYS A 291 -5.40 12.52 4.48
N GLU A 292 -4.25 12.73 5.11
CA GLU A 292 -3.01 13.02 4.38
C GLU A 292 -2.41 11.82 3.63
N GLY A 293 -3.00 10.62 3.74
CA GLY A 293 -2.47 9.39 3.15
C GLY A 293 -1.01 9.17 3.56
N VAL A 294 -0.11 9.05 2.58
CA VAL A 294 1.34 8.93 2.79
C VAL A 294 2.06 10.27 2.99
N PHE A 295 1.37 11.41 2.96
CA PHE A 295 1.95 12.76 3.02
C PHE A 295 1.71 13.48 4.36
N GLY A 296 1.52 12.74 5.45
CA GLY A 296 1.27 13.34 6.76
C GLY A 296 2.52 13.79 7.53
N TRP A 297 3.72 13.69 6.94
CA TRP A 297 4.95 14.19 7.56
C TRP A 297 5.05 15.72 7.47
N SER A 298 5.75 16.34 8.43
CA SER A 298 6.08 17.76 8.31
C SER A 298 6.87 18.01 7.02
N PRO A 299 6.55 19.05 6.23
CA PRO A 299 7.32 19.38 5.03
C PRO A 299 8.77 19.75 5.35
N GLN A 300 9.07 20.11 6.61
CA GLN A 300 10.43 20.40 7.07
C GLN A 300 11.23 19.13 7.44
N MET A 301 10.62 17.94 7.36
CA MET A 301 11.27 16.69 7.77
C MET A 301 12.50 16.36 6.91
N SER A 302 12.48 16.67 5.62
CA SER A 302 13.62 16.31 4.76
C SER A 302 14.86 17.16 5.07
N GLY A 303 15.94 16.50 5.52
CA GLY A 303 17.25 17.14 5.66
C GLY A 303 17.89 17.60 4.35
N SER A 304 17.31 17.22 3.20
CA SER A 304 17.75 17.68 1.87
C SER A 304 17.12 19.00 1.43
N ASN A 305 16.16 19.53 2.20
CA ASN A 305 15.50 20.79 1.91
C ASN A 305 16.53 21.92 1.80
N LYS A 306 16.26 22.91 0.92
CA LYS A 306 17.11 24.11 0.78
C LYS A 306 16.24 25.35 0.87
N ASN A 307 16.68 26.30 1.68
CA ASN A 307 16.04 27.61 1.87
C ASN A 307 14.56 27.52 2.25
N ILE A 308 14.21 26.55 3.11
CA ILE A 308 12.87 26.35 3.63
C ILE A 308 12.82 26.98 5.04
N GLY A 309 12.05 28.05 5.17
CA GLY A 309 11.82 28.77 6.41
C GLY A 309 10.87 28.04 7.35
N SER A 310 10.93 28.40 8.65
CA SER A 310 10.15 27.76 9.70
C SER A 310 8.63 27.92 9.55
N GLY A 311 8.18 28.88 8.73
CA GLY A 311 6.77 29.06 8.39
C GLY A 311 6.22 28.05 7.38
N THR A 312 7.06 27.14 6.85
CA THR A 312 6.63 26.13 5.88
C THR A 312 5.76 25.06 6.54
N THR A 313 4.54 24.87 6.03
CA THR A 313 3.54 23.93 6.58
C THR A 313 2.86 23.13 5.48
N ALA A 314 2.40 21.92 5.85
CA ALA A 314 1.47 21.12 5.07
C ALA A 314 0.30 20.83 6.00
N THR A 315 -0.90 21.17 5.55
CA THR A 315 -2.11 21.01 6.34
C THR A 315 -3.22 20.52 5.45
N TRP A 316 -3.86 19.45 5.89
CA TRP A 316 -5.11 19.01 5.34
C TRP A 316 -6.12 20.16 5.33
N TYR A 317 -6.78 20.35 4.19
CA TYR A 317 -7.62 21.49 3.91
C TYR A 317 -9.02 21.02 3.50
N ASP A 318 -9.91 20.97 4.49
CA ASP A 318 -11.36 20.92 4.24
C ASP A 318 -11.79 22.23 3.60
N ALA A 319 -12.44 22.17 2.43
CA ALA A 319 -13.22 23.31 2.05
C ALA A 319 -14.47 22.98 1.27
N VAL A 320 -15.56 23.57 1.75
CA VAL A 320 -16.78 23.91 1.00
C VAL A 320 -16.50 24.93 -0.15
N THR A 321 -15.28 24.96 -0.72
CA THR A 321 -14.81 25.94 -1.72
C THR A 321 -13.94 25.32 -2.83
N SER A 322 -13.56 26.11 -3.84
CA SER A 322 -12.87 25.74 -5.08
C SER A 322 -11.43 25.22 -4.97
N ASN A 323 -10.96 24.85 -3.77
CA ASN A 323 -9.60 24.37 -3.48
C ASN A 323 -9.53 22.86 -3.31
N VAL A 324 -10.44 22.15 -3.95
CA VAL A 324 -10.53 20.68 -3.99
C VAL A 324 -10.60 20.29 -5.46
N HIS A 325 -9.82 19.29 -5.89
CA HIS A 325 -9.86 18.80 -7.26
C HIS A 325 -10.99 17.78 -7.41
N SER A 326 -10.97 16.75 -6.54
CA SER A 326 -12.03 15.75 -6.45
C SER A 326 -12.43 15.53 -5.00
N GLY A 327 -13.63 14.97 -4.78
CA GLY A 327 -14.16 14.71 -3.44
C GLY A 327 -14.32 15.96 -2.55
N ASP A 328 -13.81 15.89 -1.31
CA ASP A 328 -14.13 16.84 -0.24
C ASP A 328 -12.94 17.62 0.32
N ALA A 329 -11.70 17.28 -0.03
CA ALA A 329 -10.54 18.00 0.46
C ALA A 329 -9.25 17.78 -0.32
N SER A 330 -8.27 18.65 -0.04
CA SER A 330 -6.91 18.58 -0.57
C SER A 330 -5.90 18.88 0.53
N GLN A 331 -4.61 18.75 0.23
CA GLN A 331 -3.54 19.24 1.10
C GLN A 331 -3.10 20.63 0.68
N LYS A 332 -3.12 21.59 1.62
CA LYS A 332 -2.53 22.91 1.43
C LYS A 332 -1.07 22.89 1.89
N ILE A 333 -0.16 23.26 1.01
CA ILE A 333 1.27 23.42 1.28
C ILE A 333 1.62 24.90 1.19
N VAL A 334 2.09 25.47 2.30
CA VAL A 334 2.63 26.84 2.37
C VAL A 334 4.15 26.72 2.48
N ILE A 335 4.86 27.35 1.56
CA ILE A 335 6.33 27.39 1.51
C ILE A 335 6.78 28.80 1.86
N ASP A 336 7.46 28.90 2.99
CA ASP A 336 8.16 30.10 3.47
C ASP A 336 9.59 30.05 2.93
N TYR A 337 9.93 30.91 1.97
CA TYR A 337 11.24 30.91 1.33
C TYR A 337 12.25 31.71 2.17
N ASP A 338 13.26 31.02 2.70
CA ASP A 338 14.32 31.66 3.47
C ASP A 338 15.42 32.23 2.57
N GLU A 339 15.26 33.49 2.19
CA GLU A 339 16.25 34.28 1.44
C GLU A 339 17.57 34.51 2.18
N SER A 340 17.59 34.32 3.49
CA SER A 340 18.75 34.66 4.33
C SER A 340 19.84 33.59 4.31
N ASN A 341 19.60 32.43 3.71
CA ASN A 341 20.53 31.33 3.66
C ASN A 341 21.54 31.47 2.48
N PRO A 342 22.82 31.81 2.76
CA PRO A 342 23.79 32.22 1.74
C PRO A 342 24.32 31.07 0.86
N ASN A 343 23.92 29.81 1.10
CA ASN A 343 24.46 28.62 0.44
C ASN A 343 23.49 27.93 -0.54
N GLY A 344 22.27 28.45 -0.74
CA GLY A 344 21.19 27.69 -1.39
C GLY A 344 20.99 27.89 -2.91
N GLY A 345 21.71 28.82 -3.55
CA GLY A 345 21.41 29.21 -4.93
C GLY A 345 20.19 30.13 -5.03
N SER A 346 19.69 30.37 -6.25
CA SER A 346 18.49 31.17 -6.48
C SER A 346 17.22 30.33 -6.21
N GLY A 347 16.62 30.46 -5.03
CA GLY A 347 15.31 29.87 -4.71
C GLY A 347 15.29 28.76 -3.66
N PHE A 348 14.13 28.15 -3.44
CA PHE A 348 13.90 27.04 -2.52
C PHE A 348 13.92 25.67 -3.21
N PHE A 349 14.16 24.63 -2.43
CA PHE A 349 13.87 23.23 -2.77
C PHE A 349 13.19 22.56 -1.58
N LEU A 350 11.93 22.16 -1.78
CA LEU A 350 11.15 21.39 -0.82
C LEU A 350 11.04 19.94 -1.32
N ARG A 351 11.47 18.99 -0.48
CA ARG A 351 11.19 17.56 -0.65
C ARG A 351 10.08 17.17 0.30
N HIS A 352 8.85 17.14 -0.20
CA HIS A 352 7.67 16.72 0.56
C HIS A 352 7.61 15.19 0.58
N ILE A 353 8.03 14.62 1.71
CA ILE A 353 8.30 13.19 1.87
C ILE A 353 7.00 12.39 1.91
N ALA A 354 6.98 11.31 1.14
CA ALA A 354 5.97 10.26 1.27
C ALA A 354 6.41 9.19 2.31
N GLY A 355 5.42 8.58 2.94
CA GLY A 355 5.56 7.38 3.74
C GLY A 355 4.59 7.29 4.91
N ALA A 356 4.29 6.06 5.31
CA ALA A 356 3.54 5.73 6.51
C ALA A 356 4.11 6.39 7.77
N GLN A 357 3.27 6.69 8.76
CA GLN A 357 3.68 7.30 10.03
C GLN A 357 3.97 6.28 11.13
N ASN A 358 3.32 5.12 11.09
CA ASN A 358 3.46 4.04 12.07
C ASN A 358 4.67 3.16 11.78
N ILE A 359 5.84 3.80 11.68
CA ILE A 359 7.13 3.19 11.35
C ILE A 359 8.18 3.56 12.39
N GLN A 360 9.35 2.93 12.29
CA GLN A 360 10.52 3.43 13.01
C GLN A 360 10.97 4.76 12.38
N ALA A 361 11.30 5.76 13.20
CA ALA A 361 11.74 7.07 12.70
C ALA A 361 12.96 6.98 11.77
N SER A 362 13.81 5.96 11.91
CA SER A 362 14.96 5.71 11.05
C SER A 362 14.61 5.20 9.65
N THR A 363 13.35 4.82 9.40
CA THR A 363 12.90 4.26 8.11
C THR A 363 11.99 5.22 7.34
N VAL A 364 11.85 6.47 7.77
CA VAL A 364 11.13 7.52 7.03
C VAL A 364 11.77 7.72 5.65
N ALA A 365 10.95 7.95 4.62
CA ALA A 365 11.41 8.08 3.23
C ALA A 365 12.26 6.87 2.76
N SER A 366 11.87 5.66 3.15
CA SER A 366 12.48 4.42 2.67
C SER A 366 11.40 3.51 2.10
N LYS A 367 11.81 2.48 1.36
CA LYS A 367 10.91 1.42 0.89
C LYS A 367 9.96 0.89 1.96
N THR A 368 10.41 0.76 3.22
CA THR A 368 9.57 0.28 4.32
C THR A 368 8.44 1.24 4.66
N ALA A 369 8.63 2.55 4.49
CA ALA A 369 7.59 3.55 4.71
C ALA A 369 6.60 3.61 3.55
N ASN A 370 7.03 3.27 2.33
CA ASN A 370 6.27 3.46 1.10
C ASN A 370 5.68 2.15 0.56
N SER A 371 4.70 2.24 -0.32
CA SER A 371 4.22 1.08 -1.07
C SER A 371 5.16 0.79 -2.24
N ILE A 372 5.49 -0.48 -2.46
CA ILE A 372 6.26 -0.92 -3.65
C ILE A 372 5.29 -1.25 -4.78
N LEU A 373 5.48 -0.61 -5.92
CA LEU A 373 4.62 -0.59 -7.09
C LEU A 373 5.35 -1.20 -8.30
N GLU A 374 4.62 -1.60 -9.34
CA GLU A 374 5.21 -2.02 -10.62
C GLU A 374 5.63 -0.79 -11.44
N GLY A 375 6.85 -0.80 -11.99
CA GLY A 375 7.39 0.30 -12.80
C GLY A 375 6.88 0.31 -14.24
N THR A 376 5.56 0.37 -14.40
CA THR A 376 4.88 0.53 -15.69
C THR A 376 3.66 1.42 -15.52
N GLY A 377 3.25 2.08 -16.59
CA GLY A 377 2.12 3.00 -16.61
C GLY A 377 2.54 4.42 -16.23
N THR A 378 1.67 5.15 -15.54
CA THR A 378 1.93 6.55 -15.18
C THR A 378 1.78 6.82 -13.70
N ILE A 379 2.48 7.85 -13.22
CA ILE A 379 2.33 8.41 -11.88
C ILE A 379 2.21 9.93 -11.96
N GLY A 380 1.39 10.52 -11.10
CA GLY A 380 1.14 11.95 -11.17
C GLY A 380 0.46 12.53 -9.94
N VAL A 381 0.21 13.83 -10.03
CA VAL A 381 -0.41 14.63 -8.98
C VAL A 381 -1.20 15.78 -9.60
N TRP A 382 -2.31 16.16 -8.96
CA TRP A 382 -3.03 17.38 -9.27
C TRP A 382 -2.54 18.53 -8.39
N LEU A 383 -2.23 19.66 -9.01
CA LEU A 383 -1.75 20.85 -8.32
C LEU A 383 -2.50 22.10 -8.75
N LYS A 384 -2.70 23.00 -7.80
CA LYS A 384 -3.25 24.34 -8.03
C LYS A 384 -2.41 25.37 -7.29
N THR A 385 -2.04 26.44 -7.99
CA THR A 385 -1.32 27.56 -7.37
C THR A 385 -1.54 28.86 -8.16
N SER A 386 -1.38 29.99 -7.47
CA SER A 386 -1.18 31.31 -8.12
C SER A 386 0.24 31.84 -7.93
N SER A 387 1.11 31.09 -7.23
CA SER A 387 2.51 31.44 -7.01
C SER A 387 3.31 31.23 -8.29
N GLN A 388 3.99 32.28 -8.73
CA GLN A 388 4.76 32.29 -9.97
C GLN A 388 6.10 31.55 -9.83
N ASN A 389 6.65 31.11 -10.96
CA ASN A 389 7.97 30.47 -11.05
C ASN A 389 8.14 29.27 -10.13
N THR A 390 7.07 28.48 -9.96
CA THR A 390 7.10 27.23 -9.21
C THR A 390 7.25 26.05 -10.17
N GLU A 391 8.00 25.03 -9.76
CA GLU A 391 8.21 23.79 -10.51
C GLU A 391 7.87 22.59 -9.62
N VAL A 392 7.38 21.51 -10.23
CA VAL A 392 7.16 20.21 -9.59
C VAL A 392 8.02 19.12 -10.25
N SER A 393 8.42 18.16 -9.43
CA SER A 393 8.91 16.86 -9.86
C SER A 393 8.51 15.81 -8.82
N ILE A 394 8.78 14.56 -9.13
CA ILE A 394 8.60 13.38 -8.29
C ILE A 394 9.95 12.70 -8.15
N ALA A 395 10.25 12.15 -6.97
CA ALA A 395 11.33 11.20 -6.81
C ALA A 395 10.79 9.80 -6.51
N LEU A 396 11.42 8.82 -7.14
CA LEU A 396 11.13 7.41 -6.98
C LEU A 396 12.38 6.70 -6.51
N ASP A 397 12.24 5.89 -5.46
CA ASP A 397 13.22 4.86 -5.17
C ASP A 397 12.85 3.64 -5.99
N ASP A 398 13.74 3.22 -6.88
CA ASP A 398 13.49 2.11 -7.80
C ASP A 398 14.59 1.06 -7.69
N LYS A 399 14.46 0.05 -8.56
CA LYS A 399 15.46 -0.96 -8.78
C LYS A 399 15.60 -1.20 -10.27
N ALA A 400 16.73 -0.77 -10.82
CA ALA A 400 17.06 -0.88 -12.25
C ALA A 400 16.80 -2.27 -12.89
N SER A 401 16.83 -3.37 -12.11
CA SER A 401 16.40 -4.69 -12.61
C SER A 401 15.93 -5.64 -11.52
N GLY A 402 14.95 -6.49 -11.85
CA GLY A 402 14.43 -7.55 -10.99
C GLY A 402 13.31 -7.09 -10.06
N PHE A 403 12.48 -8.04 -9.65
CA PHE A 403 11.23 -7.76 -8.91
C PHE A 403 11.31 -7.78 -7.38
N GLY A 404 12.47 -8.14 -6.80
CA GLY A 404 12.64 -8.19 -5.34
C GLY A 404 12.55 -6.81 -4.68
N SER A 405 12.25 -6.76 -3.38
CA SER A 405 11.94 -5.53 -2.65
C SER A 405 13.13 -4.59 -2.38
N ASP A 406 14.35 -4.94 -2.80
CA ASP A 406 15.55 -4.11 -2.63
C ASP A 406 15.58 -2.92 -3.60
N LEU A 407 14.81 -1.89 -3.27
CA LEU A 407 14.90 -0.57 -3.89
C LEU A 407 16.15 0.15 -3.35
N GLY A 408 16.90 0.82 -4.24
CA GLY A 408 18.18 1.41 -3.84
C GLY A 408 18.77 2.43 -4.80
N THR A 409 18.19 2.57 -5.99
CA THR A 409 18.48 3.65 -6.93
C THR A 409 17.39 4.71 -6.81
N GLY A 410 17.78 5.98 -6.88
CA GLY A 410 16.85 7.09 -6.77
C GLY A 410 16.83 7.87 -8.07
N ASP A 411 15.68 7.86 -8.72
CA ASP A 411 15.43 8.56 -9.98
C ASP A 411 14.39 9.65 -9.77
N ARG A 412 14.46 10.67 -10.63
CA ARG A 412 13.64 11.86 -10.50
C ARG A 412 12.97 12.17 -11.82
N GLY A 413 11.70 12.56 -11.77
CA GLY A 413 10.98 13.03 -12.94
C GLY A 413 11.62 14.28 -13.54
N VAL A 414 11.54 14.45 -14.85
CA VAL A 414 11.85 15.73 -15.49
C VAL A 414 10.94 16.80 -14.91
N LYS A 415 11.53 17.92 -14.50
CA LYS A 415 10.80 19.00 -13.85
C LYS A 415 9.76 19.60 -14.78
N GLN A 416 8.59 19.90 -14.24
CA GLN A 416 7.52 20.58 -14.94
C GLN A 416 7.24 21.92 -14.26
N SER A 417 7.16 23.00 -15.03
CA SER A 417 6.71 24.30 -14.49
C SER A 417 5.24 24.23 -14.14
N ILE A 418 4.89 24.68 -12.94
CA ILE A 418 3.51 24.68 -12.48
C ILE A 418 2.80 25.91 -13.08
N VAL A 419 1.64 25.68 -13.69
CA VAL A 419 0.79 26.75 -14.23
C VAL A 419 0.22 27.57 -13.07
N SER A 420 0.62 28.84 -12.99
CA SER A 420 0.26 29.73 -11.89
C SER A 420 -1.02 30.54 -12.17
N ASP A 421 -2.07 29.90 -12.70
CA ASP A 421 -3.34 30.54 -13.09
C ASP A 421 -4.45 30.39 -12.02
N GLY A 422 -4.13 29.76 -10.89
CA GLY A 422 -5.09 29.47 -9.83
C GLY A 422 -6.13 28.43 -10.23
N GLN A 423 -5.89 27.59 -11.23
CA GLN A 423 -6.70 26.43 -11.59
C GLN A 423 -5.97 25.12 -11.27
N TRP A 424 -6.72 24.01 -11.25
CA TRP A 424 -6.15 22.67 -11.12
C TRP A 424 -5.55 22.20 -12.44
N HIS A 425 -4.33 21.69 -12.37
CA HIS A 425 -3.63 21.08 -13.51
C HIS A 425 -3.02 19.75 -13.10
N LYS A 426 -2.99 18.82 -14.04
CA LYS A 426 -2.41 17.49 -13.88
C LYS A 426 -0.94 17.50 -14.28
N TYR A 427 -0.08 16.95 -13.42
CA TYR A 427 1.35 16.76 -13.69
C TYR A 427 1.65 15.27 -13.60
N GLU A 428 2.16 14.68 -14.67
CA GLU A 428 2.29 13.24 -14.85
C GLU A 428 3.63 12.89 -15.50
N TRP A 429 4.16 11.72 -15.15
CA TRP A 429 5.32 11.10 -15.75
C TRP A 429 4.97 9.67 -16.17
N ASP A 430 5.41 9.29 -17.37
CA ASP A 430 5.30 7.93 -17.89
C ASP A 430 6.50 7.11 -17.38
N LEU A 431 6.21 6.03 -16.63
CA LEU A 431 7.21 5.17 -16.03
C LEU A 431 8.01 4.39 -17.10
N ASP A 432 7.40 4.19 -18.28
CA ASP A 432 7.99 3.47 -19.40
C ASP A 432 8.77 4.40 -20.36
N ASP A 433 8.64 5.73 -20.23
CA ASP A 433 9.38 6.71 -21.05
C ASP A 433 10.61 7.26 -20.32
N ALA A 434 11.79 6.76 -20.68
CA ALA A 434 13.06 7.24 -20.13
C ALA A 434 13.31 8.76 -20.31
N SER A 435 12.62 9.43 -21.24
CA SER A 435 12.75 10.89 -21.40
C SER A 435 12.04 11.69 -20.31
N ASP A 436 11.15 11.05 -19.55
CA ASP A 436 10.49 11.62 -18.38
C ASP A 436 11.33 11.52 -17.11
N TRP A 437 12.52 10.89 -17.16
CA TRP A 437 13.34 10.61 -15.98
C TRP A 437 14.78 11.10 -16.10
N GLN A 438 15.39 11.38 -14.95
CA GLN A 438 16.79 11.75 -14.81
C GLN A 438 17.39 11.05 -13.60
N ALA A 439 18.62 10.56 -13.77
CA ALA A 439 19.45 10.02 -12.71
C ALA A 439 19.58 11.05 -11.57
N TRP A 440 19.28 10.65 -10.34
CA TRP A 440 19.31 11.57 -9.20
C TRP A 440 20.29 11.15 -8.10
N VAL A 441 19.98 10.11 -7.32
CA VAL A 441 20.78 9.68 -6.15
C VAL A 441 20.93 8.17 -6.11
N GLY A 442 21.83 7.65 -5.28
CA GLY A 442 21.92 6.20 -5.03
C GLY A 442 22.34 5.35 -6.24
N ALA A 443 22.89 5.95 -7.29
CA ALA A 443 23.16 5.34 -8.60
C ALA A 443 21.93 5.18 -9.51
N GLY A 444 20.92 6.05 -9.38
CA GLY A 444 19.87 6.22 -10.38
C GLY A 444 20.45 6.38 -11.79
N ASP A 445 19.73 5.85 -12.77
CA ASP A 445 20.19 5.70 -14.15
C ASP A 445 19.34 6.47 -15.17
N GLY A 446 18.33 7.21 -14.70
CA GLY A 446 17.39 7.95 -15.52
C GLY A 446 16.33 7.07 -16.15
N GLN A 447 16.07 5.88 -15.59
CA GLN A 447 15.00 4.98 -15.99
C GLN A 447 14.31 4.45 -14.73
N ILE A 448 13.04 4.11 -14.82
CA ILE A 448 12.35 3.40 -13.73
C ILE A 448 12.38 1.92 -14.05
N GLY A 449 13.00 1.14 -13.16
CA GLY A 449 13.06 -0.30 -13.28
C GLY A 449 11.72 -0.98 -12.96
N GLU A 450 11.74 -2.31 -12.84
CA GLU A 450 10.52 -3.13 -12.73
C GLU A 450 9.67 -2.84 -11.47
N ARG A 451 10.28 -2.28 -10.43
CA ARG A 451 9.64 -1.95 -9.16
C ARG A 451 10.11 -0.60 -8.68
N PHE A 452 9.20 0.16 -8.09
CA PHE A 452 9.53 1.43 -7.47
C PHE A 452 8.68 1.71 -6.23
N SER A 453 9.07 2.71 -5.45
CA SER A 453 8.23 3.32 -4.43
C SER A 453 8.32 4.84 -4.53
N LEU A 454 7.21 5.52 -4.26
CA LEU A 454 7.16 6.98 -4.24
C LEU A 454 7.95 7.50 -3.04
N ASP A 455 9.05 8.19 -3.29
CA ASP A 455 9.87 8.79 -2.23
C ASP A 455 9.31 10.14 -1.79
N SER A 456 9.05 11.02 -2.75
CA SER A 456 8.61 12.39 -2.48
C SER A 456 8.02 13.09 -3.69
N ILE A 457 7.17 14.08 -3.40
CA ILE A 457 6.83 15.15 -4.35
C ILE A 457 7.75 16.33 -4.04
N GLN A 458 8.32 16.92 -5.08
CA GLN A 458 9.41 17.87 -4.98
C GLN A 458 9.04 19.19 -5.63
N PHE A 459 9.30 20.29 -4.92
CA PHE A 459 8.97 21.64 -5.37
C PHE A 459 10.19 22.54 -5.41
N TRP A 460 10.24 23.41 -6.41
CA TRP A 460 11.19 24.51 -6.52
C TRP A 460 10.45 25.82 -6.76
N GLY A 461 11.08 26.92 -6.38
CA GLY A 461 10.60 28.26 -6.68
C GLY A 461 11.53 29.32 -6.16
N THR A 462 11.23 30.59 -6.42
CA THR A 462 12.14 31.72 -6.11
C THR A 462 11.57 32.73 -5.12
N ALA A 463 10.41 32.44 -4.54
CA ALA A 463 9.67 33.28 -3.60
C ALA A 463 8.77 32.38 -2.73
N ASP A 464 8.14 32.94 -1.72
CA ASP A 464 7.07 32.25 -0.98
C ASP A 464 6.03 31.67 -1.93
N ALA A 465 5.57 30.45 -1.64
CA ALA A 465 4.62 29.76 -2.49
C ALA A 465 3.46 29.16 -1.68
N GLU A 466 2.27 29.21 -2.26
CA GLU A 466 1.10 28.49 -1.75
C GLU A 466 0.61 27.54 -2.83
N LEU A 467 0.55 26.25 -2.50
CA LEU A 467 0.11 25.19 -3.40
C LEU A 467 -1.01 24.40 -2.73
N TYR A 468 -1.97 23.96 -3.53
CA TYR A 468 -2.92 22.93 -3.17
C TYR A 468 -2.55 21.68 -3.96
N MET A 469 -2.50 20.55 -3.26
CA MET A 469 -2.12 19.26 -3.78
C MET A 469 -3.23 18.27 -3.52
N ASP A 470 -3.62 17.56 -4.57
CA ASP A 470 -4.72 16.62 -4.52
C ASP A 470 -4.43 15.42 -5.43
N ASP A 471 -5.14 14.31 -5.22
CA ASP A 471 -5.14 13.15 -6.10
C ASP A 471 -3.73 12.73 -6.56
N VAL A 472 -2.88 12.31 -5.62
CA VAL A 472 -1.60 11.68 -5.99
C VAL A 472 -1.92 10.26 -6.44
N TYR A 473 -1.70 9.97 -7.72
CA TYR A 473 -2.21 8.74 -8.34
C TYR A 473 -1.12 7.93 -9.03
N TYR A 474 -1.37 6.63 -9.15
CA TYR A 474 -0.65 5.70 -10.00
C TYR A 474 -1.64 4.97 -10.90
N ASN A 475 -1.39 4.95 -12.20
CA ASN A 475 -2.20 4.26 -13.19
C ASN A 475 -1.37 3.27 -13.99
N MET A 476 -1.54 1.99 -13.67
CA MET A 476 -0.83 0.89 -14.32
C MET A 476 -1.20 0.71 -15.80
N ALA A 477 -2.40 1.12 -16.22
CA ALA A 477 -2.84 0.98 -17.62
C ALA A 477 -2.20 2.03 -18.56
N GLY A 478 -1.45 2.99 -18.01
CA GLY A 478 -0.81 4.07 -18.76
C GLY A 478 -1.78 5.17 -19.21
N SER A 479 -1.23 6.18 -19.90
CA SER A 479 -1.94 7.38 -20.37
C SER A 479 -2.98 7.13 -21.48
N SER A 480 -3.03 5.91 -22.03
CA SER A 480 -3.86 5.55 -23.20
C SER A 480 -5.31 5.17 -22.86
N SER A 481 -5.67 5.08 -21.58
CA SER A 481 -7.04 4.81 -21.15
C SER A 481 -7.63 6.01 -20.44
N SER A 482 -8.57 6.69 -21.10
CA SER A 482 -9.54 7.61 -20.48
C SER A 482 -10.52 6.84 -19.57
N LEU A 483 -10.02 5.94 -18.74
CA LEU A 483 -10.82 5.27 -17.73
C LEU A 483 -11.16 6.33 -16.69
N MET A 484 -12.44 6.72 -16.69
CA MET A 484 -13.02 7.52 -15.62
C MET A 484 -12.60 6.89 -14.29
N ILE A 485 -11.84 7.64 -13.50
CA ILE A 485 -11.69 7.33 -12.09
C ILE A 485 -13.10 7.42 -11.51
N PRO A 486 -13.66 6.36 -10.92
CA PRO A 486 -15.00 6.45 -10.34
C PRO A 486 -14.95 7.48 -9.22
N GLU A 487 -15.60 8.63 -9.44
CA GLU A 487 -15.75 9.61 -8.37
C GLU A 487 -16.52 8.97 -7.21
N PRO A 488 -16.13 9.24 -5.95
CA PRO A 488 -16.93 8.86 -4.81
C PRO A 488 -18.30 9.56 -4.95
N THR A 489 -19.35 8.75 -5.12
CA THR A 489 -20.70 9.23 -5.41
C THR A 489 -21.19 10.19 -4.34
N THR A 490 -21.06 11.49 -4.58
CA THR A 490 -21.79 12.51 -3.83
C THR A 490 -23.22 12.51 -4.36
N MET A 491 -24.10 11.86 -3.62
CA MET A 491 -25.53 11.77 -3.89
C MET A 491 -26.15 13.18 -3.84
N LEU A 492 -26.16 13.87 -4.99
CA LEU A 492 -26.82 15.15 -5.14
C LEU A 492 -28.34 14.94 -5.06
N MET A 493 -28.92 15.08 -3.87
CA MET A 493 -30.36 15.20 -3.70
C MET A 493 -30.83 16.49 -4.39
N LEU A 494 -31.31 16.35 -5.63
CA LEU A 494 -32.15 17.34 -6.29
C LEU A 494 -33.44 17.50 -5.49
N ILE A 495 -33.45 18.43 -4.54
CA ILE A 495 -34.69 19.01 -4.00
C ILE A 495 -35.28 19.86 -5.12
N GLY A 496 -36.23 19.27 -5.84
CA GLY A 496 -37.03 19.96 -6.84
C GLY A 496 -37.79 21.12 -6.20
N LEU A 497 -37.38 22.34 -6.56
CA LEU A 497 -38.22 23.53 -6.50
C LEU A 497 -39.45 23.32 -7.40
N GLY A 498 -40.56 22.94 -6.78
CA GLY A 498 -41.85 22.75 -7.45
C GLY A 498 -42.99 23.34 -6.63
N GLY A 499 -43.15 24.66 -6.73
CA GLY A 499 -44.44 25.35 -6.67
C GLY A 499 -45.33 25.17 -5.44
N LEU A 500 -45.28 26.15 -4.54
CA LEU A 500 -46.48 26.64 -3.87
C LEU A 500 -47.54 27.02 -4.93
N MET A 501 -48.75 26.46 -4.85
CA MET A 501 -50.01 27.23 -4.87
C MET A 501 -51.25 26.34 -4.65
N VAL A 502 -51.90 26.57 -3.49
CA VAL A 502 -53.35 26.80 -3.30
C VAL A 502 -54.34 25.77 -3.87
N GLY A 503 -55.11 25.11 -2.99
CA GLY A 503 -56.30 24.37 -3.43
C GLY A 503 -57.13 23.66 -2.36
N LYS A 504 -57.85 24.43 -1.54
CA LYS A 504 -58.96 24.08 -0.64
C LYS A 504 -59.79 22.80 -0.92
N ARG A 505 -60.26 22.23 0.21
CA ARG A 505 -61.50 21.42 0.46
C ARG A 505 -61.41 19.97 -0.02
N ARG A 506 -61.80 18.95 0.76
CA ARG A 506 -62.83 18.87 1.81
C ARG A 506 -62.50 17.74 2.77
#